data_AF-A0A126P1M0-F1
#
_entry.id   AF-A0A126P1M0-F1
#
_cell.length_a   1.000
_cell.length_b   1.000
_cell.length_c   1.000
_cell.angle_alpha   90.00
_cell.angle_beta   90.00
_cell.angle_gamma   90.00
#
_symmetry.space_group_name_H-M   'P 1'
#
loop_
_entity.id
_entity.type
_entity.pdbx_description
1 polymer ?
#
loop_
_entity_poly.entity_id
_entity_poly.type
_entity_poly.pdbx_seq_one_letter_code
_entity_poly.pdbx_strand_id
1 'polypeptide(L)'
;MLLAQIHTARITFDFAAIMRRAHHEARFALQLSRARREPASARHAIMSRFLKKAWAAAKADAFCLRRAAEQEIAVRARLTARAAEAVSLAASFGNDPDAIRWEIERENYRQHFNPARADALRAALSSMGA
;
A
#
# COMPACT_ATOMS: atom_id res chain seq x y z
N MET A 1 16.48 7.09 -0.29
CA MET A 1 16.16 8.37 0.36
C MET A 1 14.97 8.97 -0.37
N LEU A 2 13.84 9.18 0.31
CA LEU A 2 12.63 9.74 -0.30
C LEU A 2 12.87 11.21 -0.66
N LEU A 3 12.44 11.63 -1.85
CA LEU A 3 12.61 13.01 -2.33
C LEU A 3 11.38 13.89 -2.06
N ALA A 4 10.25 13.25 -1.79
CA ALA A 4 9.00 13.87 -1.38
C ALA A 4 8.49 13.20 -0.11
N GLN A 5 7.81 13.96 0.74
CA GLN A 5 7.25 13.51 2.01
C GLN A 5 5.82 14.02 2.16
N ILE A 6 4.99 13.29 2.90
CA ILE A 6 3.66 13.77 3.29
C ILE A 6 3.80 14.48 4.63
N HIS A 7 3.41 15.75 4.68
CA HIS A 7 3.33 16.55 5.89
C HIS A 7 1.93 17.17 5.97
N THR A 8 1.19 16.87 7.04
CA THR A 8 -0.16 17.42 7.30
C THR A 8 -1.06 17.41 6.06
N ALA A 9 -1.22 16.23 5.43
CA ALA A 9 -2.00 16.02 4.20
C ALA A 9 -1.54 16.80 2.95
N ARG A 10 -0.35 17.40 2.97
CA ARG A 10 0.30 18.01 1.80
C ARG A 10 1.56 17.26 1.44
N ILE A 11 1.94 17.29 0.18
CA ILE A 11 3.22 16.73 -0.28
C ILE A 11 4.25 17.85 -0.29
N THR A 12 5.35 17.66 0.43
CA THR A 12 6.50 18.56 0.46
C THR A 12 7.68 17.91 -0.25
N PHE A 13 8.49 18.72 -0.93
CA PHE A 13 9.71 18.27 -1.59
C PHE A 13 10.91 18.60 -0.71
N ASP A 14 11.77 17.61 -0.46
CA ASP A 14 13.05 17.86 0.21
C ASP A 14 14.07 18.33 -0.83
N PHE A 15 14.21 19.65 -0.95
CA PHE A 15 15.17 20.24 -1.88
C PHE A 15 16.61 19.80 -1.60
N ALA A 16 17.00 19.67 -0.33
CA ALA A 16 18.34 19.24 0.02
C ALA A 16 18.58 17.79 -0.41
N ALA A 17 17.56 16.93 -0.30
CA ALA A 17 17.61 15.56 -0.81
C ALA A 17 17.78 15.50 -2.32
N ILE A 18 17.02 16.31 -3.05
CA ILE A 18 17.05 16.38 -4.51
C ILE A 18 18.43 16.86 -4.97
N MET A 19 18.97 17.90 -4.35
CA MET A 19 20.32 18.43 -4.63
C MET A 19 21.40 17.39 -4.34
N ARG A 20 21.34 16.69 -3.19
CA ARG A 20 22.30 15.62 -2.85
C ARG A 20 22.27 14.50 -3.88
N ARG A 21 21.07 14.06 -4.30
CA ARG A 21 20.91 13.02 -5.33
C ARG A 21 21.48 13.46 -6.68
N ALA A 22 21.14 14.66 -7.13
CA ALA A 22 21.65 15.20 -8.38
C ALA A 22 23.19 15.27 -8.38
N HIS A 23 23.78 15.76 -7.30
CA HIS A 23 25.24 15.84 -7.16
C HIS A 23 25.89 14.46 -7.10
N HIS A 24 25.31 13.52 -6.36
CA HIS A 24 25.80 12.14 -6.28
C HIS A 24 25.82 11.47 -7.66
N GLU A 25 24.74 11.61 -8.43
CA GLU A 25 24.64 11.05 -9.79
C GLU A 25 25.54 11.79 -10.80
N ALA A 26 25.73 13.10 -10.64
CA ALA A 26 26.59 13.91 -11.52
C ALA A 26 28.08 13.77 -11.24
N ARG A 27 28.47 13.20 -10.09
CA ARG A 27 29.86 13.23 -9.55
C ARG A 27 30.91 12.82 -10.58
N PHE A 28 30.69 11.69 -11.26
CA PHE A 28 31.64 11.19 -12.26
C PHE A 28 31.72 12.08 -13.49
N ALA A 29 30.59 12.55 -14.02
CA ALA A 29 30.56 13.45 -15.17
C ALA A 29 31.27 14.77 -14.86
N LEU A 30 31.10 15.31 -13.65
CA LEU A 30 31.80 16.51 -13.20
C LEU A 30 33.31 16.30 -13.03
N GLN A 31 33.73 15.16 -12.49
CA GLN A 31 35.14 14.81 -12.37
C GLN A 31 35.80 14.71 -13.75
N LEU A 32 35.14 14.04 -14.70
CA LEU A 32 35.63 13.90 -16.07
C LEU A 32 35.75 15.26 -16.77
N SER A 33 34.72 16.10 -16.65
CA SER A 33 34.70 17.47 -17.19
C SER A 33 35.85 18.31 -16.66
N ARG A 34 36.16 18.19 -15.36
CA ARG A 34 37.33 18.84 -14.72
C ARG A 34 38.66 18.30 -15.26
N ALA A 35 38.80 16.98 -15.39
CA ALA A 35 40.02 16.36 -15.92
C ALA A 35 40.29 16.78 -17.38
N ARG A 36 39.23 16.94 -18.18
CA ARG A 36 39.27 17.42 -19.57
C ARG A 36 39.41 18.93 -19.71
N ARG A 37 39.46 19.68 -18.59
CA ARG A 37 39.49 21.15 -18.56
C ARG A 37 38.37 21.80 -19.36
N GLU A 38 37.20 21.18 -19.37
CA GLU A 38 36.01 21.73 -20.02
C GLU A 38 35.57 23.05 -19.34
N PRO A 39 34.95 23.98 -20.09
CA PRO A 39 34.53 25.26 -19.54
C PRO A 39 33.47 25.12 -18.45
N ALA A 40 33.31 26.17 -17.64
CA ALA A 40 32.29 26.20 -16.58
C ALA A 40 30.87 25.97 -17.11
N SER A 41 30.57 26.44 -18.33
CA SER A 41 29.28 26.23 -19.00
C SER A 41 28.94 24.74 -19.20
N ALA A 42 29.92 23.91 -19.56
CA ALA A 42 29.72 22.47 -19.70
C ALA A 42 29.38 21.81 -18.36
N ARG A 43 30.05 22.20 -17.28
CA ARG A 43 29.77 21.70 -15.92
C ARG A 43 28.38 22.11 -15.43
N HIS A 44 27.94 23.33 -15.74
CA HIS A 44 26.57 23.79 -15.45
C HIS A 44 25.53 23.01 -16.26
N ALA A 45 25.79 22.71 -17.53
CA ALA A 45 24.91 21.89 -18.35
C ALA A 45 24.77 20.46 -17.79
N ILE A 46 25.89 19.85 -17.36
CA ILE A 46 25.90 18.56 -16.66
C ILE A 46 25.01 18.63 -15.42
N MET A 47 25.25 19.59 -14.51
CA MET A 47 24.44 19.72 -13.30
C MET A 47 22.96 19.96 -13.58
N SER A 48 22.64 20.83 -14.55
CA SER A 48 21.26 21.11 -14.95
C SER A 48 20.54 19.84 -15.41
N ARG A 49 21.20 18.98 -16.19
CA ARG A 49 20.65 17.70 -16.62
C ARG A 49 20.36 16.77 -15.44
N PHE A 50 21.31 16.62 -14.51
CA PHE A 50 21.11 15.75 -13.35
C PHE A 50 20.08 16.31 -12.35
N LEU A 51 19.97 17.62 -12.22
CA LEU A 51 18.91 18.27 -11.44
C LEU A 51 17.53 18.01 -12.04
N LYS A 52 17.37 18.15 -13.35
CA LYS A 52 16.11 17.81 -14.04
C LYS A 52 15.72 16.34 -13.81
N LYS A 53 16.70 15.42 -13.88
CA LYS A 53 16.48 14.00 -13.60
C LYS A 53 16.05 13.76 -12.15
N ALA A 54 16.74 14.36 -11.17
CA ALA A 54 16.39 14.22 -9.76
C ALA A 54 15.01 14.83 -9.45
N TRP A 55 14.66 15.95 -10.09
CA TRP A 55 13.34 16.58 -9.98
C TRP A 55 12.22 15.71 -10.56
N ALA A 56 12.46 15.06 -11.70
CA ALA A 56 11.53 14.10 -12.28
C ALA A 56 11.27 12.92 -11.33
N ALA A 57 12.32 12.39 -10.69
CA ALA A 57 12.18 11.35 -9.68
C ALA A 57 11.38 11.85 -8.46
N ALA A 58 11.61 13.07 -8.01
CA ALA A 58 10.84 13.66 -6.90
C ALA A 58 9.35 13.78 -7.22
N LYS A 59 9.01 14.18 -8.45
CA LYS A 59 7.62 14.22 -8.93
C LYS A 59 6.99 12.83 -8.98
N ALA A 60 7.74 11.81 -9.39
CA ALA A 60 7.26 10.43 -9.38
C ALA A 60 6.97 9.95 -7.94
N ASP A 61 7.87 10.21 -7.00
CA ASP A 61 7.66 9.91 -5.57
C ASP A 61 6.40 10.59 -5.05
N ALA A 62 6.22 11.89 -5.35
CA ALA A 62 5.02 12.64 -4.99
C ALA A 62 3.74 12.05 -5.58
N PHE A 63 3.77 11.64 -6.85
CA PHE A 63 2.63 10.99 -7.49
C PHE A 63 2.25 9.68 -6.79
N CYS A 64 3.23 8.84 -6.46
CA CYS A 64 3.02 7.60 -5.72
C CYS A 64 2.43 7.85 -4.33
N LEU A 65 2.94 8.86 -3.60
CA LEU A 65 2.41 9.26 -2.30
C LEU A 65 0.95 9.70 -2.38
N ARG A 66 0.58 10.49 -3.41
CA ARG A 66 -0.80 10.90 -3.62
C ARG A 66 -1.71 9.70 -3.88
N ARG A 67 -1.30 8.80 -4.77
CA ARG A 67 -2.04 7.56 -5.07
C ARG A 67 -2.24 6.68 -3.83
N ALA A 68 -1.22 6.54 -3.00
CA ALA A 68 -1.33 5.78 -1.76
C ALA A 68 -2.35 6.42 -0.79
N ALA A 69 -2.33 7.75 -0.65
CA ALA A 69 -3.30 8.47 0.18
C ALA A 69 -4.74 8.33 -0.36
N GLU A 70 -4.95 8.41 -1.67
CA GLU A 70 -6.26 8.19 -2.31
C GLU A 70 -6.78 6.76 -2.05
N GLN A 71 -5.91 5.76 -2.19
CA GLN A 71 -6.24 4.36 -1.91
C GLN A 71 -6.59 4.15 -0.44
N GLU A 72 -5.86 4.77 0.48
CA GLU A 72 -6.13 4.67 1.90
C GLU A 72 -7.51 5.26 2.25
N ILE A 73 -7.88 6.40 1.67
CA ILE A 73 -9.22 6.99 1.84
C ILE A 73 -10.29 6.03 1.34
N ALA A 74 -10.11 5.43 0.16
CA ALA A 74 -11.05 4.47 -0.41
C ALA A 74 -11.19 3.21 0.47
N VAL A 75 -10.08 2.69 1.00
CA VAL A 75 -10.07 1.55 1.92
C VAL A 75 -10.80 1.92 3.22
N ARG A 76 -10.52 3.08 3.80
CA ARG A 76 -11.21 3.55 5.01
C ARG A 76 -12.72 3.66 4.77
N ALA A 77 -13.15 4.27 3.66
CA ALA A 77 -14.57 4.37 3.31
C ALA A 77 -15.24 2.99 3.18
N ARG A 78 -14.57 2.04 2.51
CA ARG A 78 -15.06 0.66 2.40
C ARG A 78 -15.17 -0.04 3.76
N LEU A 79 -14.19 0.15 4.64
CA LEU A 79 -14.21 -0.42 5.98
C LEU A 79 -15.33 0.19 6.82
N THR A 80 -15.57 1.50 6.73
CA THR A 80 -16.69 2.15 7.42
C THR A 80 -18.04 1.65 6.93
N ALA A 81 -18.22 1.47 5.62
CA ALA A 81 -19.45 0.89 5.07
C ALA A 81 -19.68 -0.54 5.58
N ARG A 82 -18.64 -1.38 5.56
CA ARG A 82 -18.71 -2.75 6.11
C ARG A 82 -19.00 -2.77 7.60
N ALA A 83 -18.43 -1.85 8.36
CA ALA A 83 -18.71 -1.72 9.79
C ALA A 83 -20.18 -1.36 10.02
N ALA A 84 -20.75 -0.45 9.23
CA ALA A 84 -22.17 -0.09 9.30
C ALA A 84 -23.09 -1.26 8.94
N GLU A 85 -22.75 -2.04 7.91
CA GLU A 85 -23.47 -3.27 7.55
C GLU A 85 -23.42 -4.29 8.69
N ALA A 86 -22.25 -4.49 9.31
CA ALA A 86 -22.10 -5.41 10.44
C ALA A 86 -22.91 -4.98 11.67
N VAL A 87 -22.97 -3.66 11.96
CA VAL A 87 -23.81 -3.12 13.04
C VAL A 87 -25.29 -3.32 12.75
N SER A 88 -25.73 -3.09 11.50
CA SER A 88 -27.12 -3.33 11.08
C SER A 88 -27.49 -4.82 11.21
N LEU A 89 -26.59 -5.71 10.82
CA LEU A 89 -26.76 -7.15 10.96
C LEU A 89 -26.82 -7.56 12.44
N ALA A 90 -25.94 -7.05 13.29
CA ALA A 90 -25.99 -7.31 14.73
C ALA A 90 -27.31 -6.83 15.36
N ALA A 91 -27.83 -5.69 14.92
CA ALA A 91 -29.11 -5.16 15.36
C ALA A 91 -30.30 -6.05 14.96
N SER A 92 -30.23 -6.80 13.84
CA SER A 92 -31.29 -7.75 13.47
C SER A 92 -31.37 -8.95 14.42
N PHE A 93 -30.28 -9.28 15.12
CA PHE A 93 -30.23 -10.24 16.23
C PHE A 93 -30.53 -9.59 17.59
N GLY A 94 -31.06 -8.36 17.62
CA GLY A 94 -31.35 -7.62 18.85
C GLY A 94 -30.09 -7.20 19.63
N ASN A 95 -28.91 -7.20 18.99
CA ASN A 95 -27.62 -7.04 19.63
C ASN A 95 -27.31 -8.09 20.72
N ASP A 96 -27.96 -9.26 20.67
CA ASP A 96 -27.68 -10.36 21.59
C ASP A 96 -26.32 -11.01 21.23
N PRO A 97 -25.30 -10.92 22.12
CA PRO A 97 -23.98 -11.46 21.84
C PRO A 97 -23.96 -12.96 21.57
N ASP A 98 -24.84 -13.73 22.23
CA ASP A 98 -24.89 -15.18 22.09
C ASP A 98 -25.55 -15.58 20.76
N ALA A 99 -26.60 -14.87 20.34
CA ALA A 99 -27.23 -15.07 19.04
C ALA A 99 -26.28 -14.71 17.88
N ILE A 100 -25.53 -13.61 18.02
CA ILE A 100 -24.51 -13.19 17.05
C ILE A 100 -23.39 -14.23 16.95
N ARG A 101 -22.87 -14.71 18.09
CA ARG A 101 -21.82 -15.74 18.11
C ARG A 101 -22.30 -17.03 17.44
N TRP A 102 -23.52 -17.46 17.73
CA TRP A 102 -24.11 -18.66 17.11
C TRP A 102 -24.22 -18.55 15.59
N GLU A 103 -24.68 -17.41 15.06
CA GLU A 103 -24.80 -17.25 13.60
C GLU A 103 -23.42 -17.12 12.93
N ILE A 104 -22.43 -16.48 13.58
CA ILE A 104 -21.05 -16.46 13.10
C ILE A 104 -20.48 -17.88 13.02
N GLU A 105 -20.65 -18.68 14.08
CA GLU A 105 -20.19 -20.08 14.11
C GLU A 105 -20.88 -20.90 13.02
N ARG A 106 -22.21 -20.75 12.88
CA ARG A 106 -23.00 -21.44 11.84
C ARG A 106 -22.54 -21.08 10.43
N GLU A 107 -22.26 -19.81 10.16
CA GLU A 107 -21.77 -19.36 8.86
C GLU A 107 -20.34 -19.84 8.59
N ASN A 108 -19.48 -19.83 9.61
CA ASN A 108 -18.14 -20.41 9.54
C ASN A 108 -18.20 -21.92 9.23
N TYR A 109 -19.10 -22.65 9.90
CA TYR A 109 -19.40 -24.04 9.59
C TYR A 109 -19.87 -24.21 8.16
N ARG A 110 -20.80 -23.40 7.64
CA ARG A 110 -21.24 -23.46 6.23
C ARG A 110 -20.08 -23.28 5.24
N GLN A 111 -19.21 -22.30 5.47
CA GLN A 111 -18.07 -21.99 4.59
C GLN A 111 -17.02 -23.11 4.57
N HIS A 112 -16.86 -23.82 5.69
CA HIS A 112 -15.89 -24.90 5.85
C HIS A 112 -16.56 -26.28 5.81
N PHE A 113 -17.87 -26.33 5.53
CA PHE A 113 -18.62 -27.57 5.46
C PHE A 113 -18.17 -28.33 4.23
N ASN A 114 -17.55 -29.48 4.46
CA ASN A 114 -17.15 -30.38 3.40
C ASN A 114 -18.17 -31.55 3.33
N PRO A 115 -19.13 -31.52 2.40
CA PRO A 115 -20.18 -32.54 2.31
C PRO A 115 -19.60 -33.94 2.10
N ALA A 116 -18.50 -34.06 1.35
CA ALA A 116 -17.85 -35.36 1.12
C ALA A 116 -17.28 -35.98 2.40
N ARG A 117 -16.80 -35.15 3.35
CA ARG A 117 -16.33 -35.62 4.66
C ARG A 117 -17.48 -36.06 5.55
N ALA A 118 -18.63 -35.38 5.47
CA ALA A 118 -19.84 -35.75 6.21
C ALA A 118 -20.43 -37.07 5.70
N ASP A 119 -20.43 -37.28 4.38
CA ASP A 119 -20.90 -38.53 3.77
C ASP A 119 -19.96 -39.71 4.05
N ALA A 120 -18.64 -39.48 4.04
CA ALA A 120 -17.66 -40.49 4.43
C ALA A 120 -17.81 -40.91 5.91
N LEU A 121 -18.07 -39.96 6.80
CA LEU A 121 -18.34 -40.25 8.22
C LEU A 121 -19.65 -41.03 8.40
N ARG A 122 -20.71 -40.69 7.65
CA ARG A 122 -21.96 -41.46 7.64
C ARG A 122 -21.74 -42.90 7.22
N ALA A 123 -21.02 -43.12 6.12
CA ALA A 123 -20.71 -44.46 5.64
C ALA A 123 -19.91 -45.27 6.68
N ALA A 124 -18.95 -44.65 7.36
CA ALA A 124 -18.15 -45.29 8.41
C ALA A 124 -18.95 -45.60 9.68
N LEU A 125 -19.90 -44.73 10.08
CA LEU A 125 -20.77 -45.00 11.23
C LEU A 125 -21.81 -46.07 10.91
N SER A 126 -22.32 -46.11 9.68
CA SER A 126 -23.22 -47.18 9.21
C SER A 126 -22.54 -48.55 9.16
N SER A 127 -21.23 -48.62 8.92
CA SER A 127 -20.47 -49.88 8.99
C SER A 127 -20.08 -50.32 10.41
N MET A 128 -20.18 -49.43 11.40
CA MET A 128 -19.96 -49.74 12.82
C MET A 128 -21.26 -50.11 13.58
N GLY A 129 -22.43 -49.81 13.01
CA GLY A 129 -23.75 -50.02 13.61
C GLY A 129 -24.55 -51.21 13.05
N ALA A 130 -23.91 -52.12 12.30
CA ALA A 130 -24.46 -53.39 11.81
C ALA A 130 -23.68 -54.56 12.41
#